data_AF-A0A432KEJ5-F1
#
_entry.id   AF-A0A432KEJ5-F1
#
_cell.length_a   1.000
_cell.length_b   1.000
_cell.length_c   1.000
_cell.angle_alpha   90.00
_cell.angle_beta   90.00
_cell.angle_gamma   90.00
#
_symmetry.space_group_name_H-M   'P 1'
#
loop_
_entity.id
_entity.type
_entity.pdbx_description
1 polymer ?
#
loop_
_entity_poly.entity_id
_entity_poly.type
_entity_poly.pdbx_seq_one_letter_code
_entity_poly.pdbx_strand_id
1 'polypeptide(L)'
;MGISRNNILLLGFFTGFIIDIFYNSLGTHMAAMTLVAFIRPIWLNAITPRGGYENVDSPAIKDLSLSWFLAYALPLMFLHLAVVFFIEAGGFHMFFYVISKVLMSTLLTVLVLVILQYLFYSKGRFS
;
A
#
# COMPACT_ATOMS: atom_id res chain seq x y z
N MET A 1 6.03 -14.46 -9.85
CA MET A 1 4.93 -14.84 -10.77
C MET A 1 4.44 -13.63 -11.57
N GLY A 2 4.39 -13.77 -12.91
CA GLY A 2 4.09 -12.70 -13.87
C GLY A 2 2.61 -12.39 -14.00
N ILE A 3 2.05 -11.62 -13.07
CA ILE A 3 0.80 -10.90 -13.33
C ILE A 3 1.15 -9.73 -14.24
N SER A 4 0.54 -9.67 -15.43
CA SER A 4 0.73 -8.54 -16.34
C SER A 4 0.36 -7.24 -15.64
N ARG A 5 1.10 -6.15 -15.90
CA ARG A 5 0.83 -4.83 -15.29
C ARG A 5 -0.65 -4.44 -15.43
N ASN A 6 -1.23 -4.73 -16.60
CA ASN A 6 -2.64 -4.47 -16.89
C ASN A 6 -3.58 -5.24 -15.95
N ASN A 7 -3.28 -6.50 -15.62
CA ASN A 7 -4.11 -7.27 -14.70
C ASN A 7 -4.06 -6.69 -13.27
N ILE A 8 -2.91 -6.21 -12.81
CA ILE A 8 -2.80 -5.56 -11.48
C ILE A 8 -3.63 -4.27 -11.45
N LEU A 9 -3.62 -3.49 -12.53
CA LEU A 9 -4.44 -2.29 -12.66
C LEU A 9 -5.93 -2.61 -12.64
N LEU A 10 -6.36 -3.62 -13.41
CA LEU A 10 -7.75 -4.06 -13.43
C LEU A 10 -8.20 -4.58 -12.05
N LEU A 11 -7.34 -5.35 -11.37
CA LEU A 11 -7.62 -5.79 -10.00
C LEU A 11 -7.78 -4.60 -9.05
N GLY A 12 -6.85 -3.64 -9.08
CA GLY A 12 -6.95 -2.42 -8.26
C GLY A 12 -8.22 -1.62 -8.56
N PHE A 13 -8.58 -1.48 -9.83
CA PHE A 13 -9.79 -0.78 -10.27
C PHE A 13 -11.05 -1.47 -9.74
N PHE A 14 -11.22 -2.77 -10.00
CA PHE A 14 -12.43 -3.50 -9.60
C PHE A 14 -12.54 -3.65 -8.08
N THR A 15 -11.43 -3.88 -7.38
CA THR A 15 -11.46 -3.90 -5.90
C THR A 15 -11.89 -2.55 -5.36
N GLY A 16 -11.36 -1.44 -5.89
CA GLY A 16 -11.78 -0.10 -5.47
C GLY A 16 -13.20 0.25 -5.82
N PHE A 17 -13.67 -0.13 -7.00
CA PHE A 17 -15.06 0.05 -7.39
C PHE A 17 -16.03 -0.67 -6.46
N ILE A 18 -15.72 -1.90 -6.05
CA ILE A 18 -16.53 -2.65 -5.09
C ILE A 18 -16.58 -1.91 -3.75
N ILE A 19 -15.44 -1.47 -3.23
CA ILE A 19 -15.39 -0.69 -1.98
C ILE A 19 -16.22 0.59 -2.13
N ASP A 20 -16.10 1.30 -3.24
CA ASP A 20 -16.84 2.53 -3.47
C ASP A 20 -18.36 2.32 -3.47
N ILE A 21 -18.87 1.20 -4.01
CA ILE A 21 -20.29 0.84 -3.93
C ILE A 21 -20.73 0.63 -2.48
N PHE A 22 -19.96 -0.12 -1.68
CA PHE A 22 -20.35 -0.45 -0.31
C PHE A 22 -20.25 0.74 0.65
N TYR A 23 -19.25 1.60 0.47
CA TYR A 23 -19.03 2.79 1.30
C TYR A 23 -19.72 4.04 0.74
N ASN A 24 -20.45 3.91 -0.38
CA ASN A 24 -21.09 5.00 -1.09
C ASN A 24 -20.13 6.18 -1.37
N SER A 25 -18.87 5.86 -1.68
CA SER A 25 -17.86 6.84 -2.07
C SER A 25 -17.84 7.01 -3.58
N LEU A 26 -17.60 8.25 -4.04
CA LEU A 26 -17.74 8.67 -5.43
C LEU A 26 -16.52 8.25 -6.30
N GLY A 27 -16.10 6.99 -6.22
CA GLY A 27 -14.95 6.49 -6.98
C GLY A 27 -13.58 6.77 -6.32
N THR A 28 -13.58 7.21 -5.06
CA THR A 28 -12.37 7.57 -4.32
C THR A 28 -11.40 6.40 -4.19
N HIS A 29 -11.90 5.23 -3.79
CA HIS A 29 -11.07 4.05 -3.59
C HIS A 29 -10.62 3.42 -4.90
N MET A 30 -11.47 3.44 -5.92
CA MET A 30 -11.15 3.06 -7.30
C MET A 30 -9.94 3.86 -7.82
N ALA A 31 -9.94 5.19 -7.66
CA ALA A 31 -8.82 6.04 -8.05
C ALA A 31 -7.54 5.73 -7.25
N ALA A 32 -7.66 5.68 -5.92
CA ALA A 32 -6.51 5.44 -5.05
C ALA A 32 -5.86 4.06 -5.26
N MET A 33 -6.65 3.00 -5.40
CA MET A 33 -6.12 1.65 -5.62
C MET A 33 -5.54 1.45 -7.00
N THR A 34 -6.15 2.02 -8.04
CA THR A 34 -5.59 1.96 -9.41
C THR A 34 -4.24 2.67 -9.46
N LEU A 35 -4.11 3.82 -8.80
CA LEU A 35 -2.83 4.55 -8.72
C LEU A 35 -1.75 3.73 -7.99
N VAL A 36 -2.09 3.14 -6.84
CA VAL A 36 -1.15 2.29 -6.10
C VAL A 36 -0.76 1.06 -6.93
N ALA A 37 -1.71 0.43 -7.61
CA ALA A 37 -1.45 -0.69 -8.52
C ALA A 37 -0.48 -0.32 -9.67
N PHE A 38 -0.58 0.91 -10.18
CA PHE A 38 0.33 1.44 -11.19
C PHE A 38 1.75 1.67 -10.64
N ILE A 39 1.85 2.28 -9.47
CA ILE A 39 3.15 2.70 -8.89
C ILE A 39 3.89 1.56 -8.23
N ARG A 40 3.19 0.61 -7.63
CA ARG A 40 3.77 -0.54 -6.92
C ARG A 40 4.91 -1.24 -7.67
N PRO A 41 4.78 -1.67 -8.95
CA PRO A 41 5.88 -2.32 -9.66
C PRO A 41 7.08 -1.39 -9.91
N ILE A 42 6.84 -0.09 -10.13
CA ILE A 42 7.91 0.90 -10.31
C ILE A 42 8.68 1.08 -9.00
N TRP A 43 7.95 1.23 -7.89
CA TRP A 43 8.52 1.39 -6.57
C TRP A 43 9.31 0.14 -6.13
N LEU A 44 8.73 -1.04 -6.33
CA LEU A 44 9.40 -2.32 -6.05
C LEU A 44 10.72 -2.45 -6.81
N ASN A 45 10.74 -2.11 -8.11
CA ASN A 45 11.98 -2.14 -8.90
C ASN A 45 13.03 -1.13 -8.40
N ALA A 46 12.59 0.00 -7.81
CA ALA A 46 13.50 1.02 -7.28
C ALA A 46 14.14 0.60 -5.95
N ILE A 47 13.41 -0.08 -5.08
CA ILE A 47 13.88 -0.48 -3.73
C ILE A 47 14.52 -1.87 -3.68
N THR A 48 14.43 -2.67 -4.74
CA THR A 48 14.98 -4.03 -4.78
C THR A 48 16.43 -4.01 -5.25
N PRO A 49 17.42 -4.37 -4.41
CA PRO A 49 18.79 -4.56 -4.84
C PRO A 49 18.91 -5.53 -6.01
N ARG A 50 19.67 -5.15 -7.03
CA ARG A 50 20.03 -6.00 -8.18
C ARG A 50 20.86 -7.19 -7.65
N GLY A 51 20.22 -8.34 -7.43
CA GLY A 51 20.87 -9.60 -7.03
C GLY A 51 20.54 -10.14 -5.62
N GLY A 52 19.70 -9.46 -4.82
CA GLY A 52 19.48 -9.84 -3.41
C GLY A 52 18.17 -10.59 -3.09
N TYR A 53 17.14 -10.46 -3.92
CA TYR A 53 15.77 -10.88 -3.56
C TYR A 53 14.98 -11.54 -4.69
N GLU A 54 15.69 -12.15 -5.65
CA GLU A 54 15.10 -12.75 -6.85
C GLU A 54 14.11 -13.91 -6.55
N ASN A 55 14.15 -14.46 -5.33
CA ASN A 55 13.30 -15.57 -4.88
C ASN A 55 12.27 -15.18 -3.81
N VAL A 56 12.03 -13.90 -3.55
CA VAL A 56 11.04 -13.48 -2.54
C VAL A 56 9.67 -13.28 -3.18
N ASP A 57 8.77 -14.24 -2.96
CA ASP A 57 7.41 -14.25 -3.53
C ASP A 57 6.48 -13.19 -2.90
N SER A 58 6.77 -12.72 -1.68
CA SER A 58 5.91 -11.76 -0.98
C SER A 58 6.70 -10.73 -0.17
N PRO A 59 6.28 -9.45 -0.15
CA PRO A 59 6.90 -8.42 0.66
C PRO A 59 6.54 -8.59 2.15
N ALA A 60 7.09 -9.61 2.79
CA ALA A 60 6.89 -9.93 4.20
C ALA A 60 8.11 -9.58 5.05
N ILE A 61 7.89 -9.14 6.30
CA ILE A 61 8.99 -8.78 7.24
C ILE A 61 9.93 -9.96 7.47
N LYS A 62 9.36 -11.17 7.47
CA LYS A 62 10.08 -12.44 7.64
C LYS A 62 11.17 -12.66 6.59
N ASP A 63 10.90 -12.25 5.35
CA ASP A 63 11.76 -12.55 4.21
C ASP A 63 12.68 -11.38 3.86
N LEU A 64 12.26 -10.14 4.15
CA LEU A 64 12.92 -8.93 3.65
C LEU A 64 13.47 -7.98 4.71
N SER A 65 13.41 -8.34 6.00
CA SER A 65 13.72 -7.44 7.14
C SER A 65 12.71 -6.30 7.34
N LEU A 66 12.62 -5.80 8.56
CA LEU A 66 11.72 -4.71 8.92
C LEU A 66 12.02 -3.42 8.13
N SER A 67 13.30 -3.10 7.93
CA SER A 67 13.71 -1.87 7.23
C SER A 67 13.23 -1.84 5.78
N TRP A 68 13.41 -2.95 5.06
CA TRP A 68 12.92 -3.06 3.68
C TRP A 68 11.40 -3.04 3.62
N PHE A 69 10.71 -3.74 4.54
CA PHE A 69 9.25 -3.72 4.59
C PHE A 69 8.71 -2.30 4.83
N LEU A 70 9.34 -1.53 5.71
CA LEU A 70 8.98 -0.13 5.93
C LEU A 70 9.25 0.72 4.68
N ALA A 71 10.39 0.53 4.00
CA ALA A 71 10.70 1.22 2.74
C ALA A 71 9.70 0.88 1.62
N TYR A 72 9.15 -0.32 1.62
CA TYR A 72 8.08 -0.74 0.71
C TYR A 72 6.71 -0.15 1.10
N ALA A 73 6.29 -0.34 2.35
CA ALA A 73 4.93 -0.06 2.80
C ALA A 73 4.67 1.43 3.02
N LEU A 74 5.60 2.17 3.63
CA LEU A 74 5.38 3.58 3.99
C LEU A 74 5.01 4.46 2.79
N PRO A 75 5.75 4.47 1.67
CA PRO A 75 5.44 5.36 0.55
C PRO A 75 4.13 5.00 -0.15
N LEU A 76 3.86 3.70 -0.30
CA LEU A 76 2.62 3.23 -0.93
C LEU A 76 1.39 3.52 -0.08
N MET A 77 1.48 3.31 1.24
CA MET A 77 0.39 3.62 2.18
C MET A 77 0.15 5.11 2.29
N PHE A 78 1.22 5.91 2.38
CA PHE A 78 1.13 7.36 2.39
C PHE A 78 0.41 7.87 1.14
N LEU A 79 0.82 7.38 -0.03
CA LEU A 79 0.22 7.79 -1.30
C LEU A 79 -1.27 7.40 -1.37
N HIS A 80 -1.61 6.19 -0.95
CA HIS A 80 -3.00 5.74 -0.92
C HIS A 80 -3.87 6.66 -0.06
N LEU A 81 -3.46 6.90 1.19
CA LEU A 81 -4.19 7.73 2.14
C LEU A 81 -4.22 9.20 1.72
N ALA A 82 -3.15 9.70 1.12
CA ALA A 82 -3.12 11.03 0.54
C ALA A 82 -4.23 11.20 -0.50
N VAL A 83 -4.29 10.30 -1.49
CA VAL A 83 -5.32 10.38 -2.55
C VAL A 83 -6.73 10.32 -1.96
N VAL A 84 -6.98 9.36 -1.06
CA VAL A 84 -8.30 9.24 -0.42
C VAL A 84 -8.69 10.52 0.30
N PHE A 85 -7.82 11.05 1.18
CA PHE A 85 -8.16 12.23 1.98
C PHE A 85 -8.19 13.54 1.19
N PHE A 86 -7.40 13.67 0.11
CA PHE A 86 -7.48 14.84 -0.76
C PHE A 86 -8.77 14.83 -1.60
N ILE A 87 -9.22 13.67 -2.08
CA ILE A 87 -10.50 13.55 -2.78
C ILE A 87 -11.66 13.83 -1.81
N GLU A 88 -11.63 13.26 -0.60
CA GLU A 88 -12.64 13.51 0.44
C GLU A 88 -12.71 14.99 0.84
N ALA A 89 -11.57 15.68 0.92
CA ALA A 89 -11.53 17.10 1.25
C ALA A 89 -12.11 18.01 0.15
N GLY A 90 -12.38 17.47 -1.06
CA GLY A 90 -12.97 18.21 -2.16
C GLY A 90 -12.11 19.36 -2.70
N GLY A 91 -10.82 19.38 -2.38
CA GLY A 91 -9.89 20.43 -2.78
C GLY A 91 -8.75 20.70 -1.80
N PHE A 92 -7.94 21.72 -2.08
CA PHE A 92 -6.72 22.04 -1.33
C PHE A 92 -6.92 23.03 -0.18
N HIS A 93 -8.16 23.42 0.14
CA HIS A 93 -8.42 24.44 1.16
C HIS A 93 -7.96 24.03 2.57
N MET A 94 -7.98 22.71 2.86
CA MET A 94 -7.55 22.10 4.12
C MET A 94 -6.11 21.57 4.06
N PHE A 95 -5.22 22.06 3.18
CA PHE A 95 -3.97 21.35 2.88
C PHE A 95 -3.18 20.86 4.12
N PHE A 96 -2.95 21.72 5.12
CA PHE A 96 -2.24 21.36 6.35
C PHE A 96 -3.04 20.39 7.25
N TYR A 97 -4.36 20.50 7.25
CA TYR A 97 -5.22 19.57 7.99
C TYR A 97 -5.24 18.19 7.32
N VAL A 98 -5.34 18.13 5.99
CA VAL A 98 -5.29 16.87 5.23
C VAL A 98 -3.93 16.21 5.38
N ILE A 99 -2.82 16.95 5.24
CA ILE A 99 -1.49 16.34 5.33
C ILE A 99 -1.20 15.79 6.73
N SER A 100 -1.63 16.47 7.79
CA SER A 100 -1.50 15.96 9.16
C SER A 100 -2.38 14.72 9.38
N LYS A 101 -3.61 14.71 8.86
CA LYS A 101 -4.49 13.53 8.84
C LYS A 101 -3.81 12.35 8.12
N VAL A 102 -3.26 12.58 6.93
CA VAL A 102 -2.55 11.57 6.13
C VAL A 102 -1.37 11.00 6.92
N LEU A 103 -0.52 11.85 7.51
CA LEU A 103 0.65 11.42 8.26
C LEU A 103 0.27 10.54 9.46
N MET A 104 -0.71 11.00 10.27
CA MET A 104 -1.14 10.27 11.46
C MET A 104 -1.81 8.94 11.09
N SER A 105 -2.69 8.94 10.08
CA SER A 105 -3.32 7.71 9.58
C SER A 105 -2.29 6.74 9.01
N THR A 106 -1.30 7.24 8.25
CA THR A 106 -0.24 6.38 7.67
C THR A 106 0.58 5.71 8.75
N LEU A 107 1.03 6.47 9.75
CA LEU A 107 1.81 5.93 10.88
C LEU A 107 1.02 4.88 11.63
N LEU A 108 -0.25 5.16 11.93
CA LEU A 108 -1.13 4.20 12.60
C LEU A 108 -1.32 2.92 11.78
N THR A 109 -1.65 3.06 10.48
CA THR A 109 -1.88 1.90 9.61
C THR A 109 -0.60 1.07 9.44
N VAL A 110 0.56 1.70 9.25
CA VAL A 110 1.83 0.97 9.14
C VAL A 110 2.19 0.29 10.45
N LEU A 111 1.97 0.93 11.60
CA LEU A 111 2.17 0.30 12.91
C LEU A 111 1.31 -0.96 13.05
N VAL A 112 0.03 -0.87 12.70
CA VAL A 112 -0.88 -2.03 12.70
C VAL A 112 -0.40 -3.11 11.75
N LEU A 113 0.04 -2.77 10.53
CA LEU A 113 0.58 -3.73 9.56
C LEU A 113 1.82 -4.44 10.10
N VAL A 114 2.72 -3.73 10.77
CA VAL A 114 3.91 -4.31 11.40
C VAL A 114 3.52 -5.28 12.51
N ILE A 115 2.59 -4.89 13.38
CA ILE A 115 2.07 -5.78 14.44
C ILE A 115 1.44 -7.04 13.83
N LEU A 116 0.60 -6.90 12.81
CA LEU A 116 -0.04 -8.03 12.13
C LEU A 116 0.98 -8.96 11.47
N GLN A 117 2.01 -8.42 10.83
CA GLN A 117 3.11 -9.20 10.26
C GLN A 117 3.84 -10.01 11.33
N TYR A 118 4.12 -9.42 12.50
CA TYR A 118 4.74 -10.16 13.60
C TYR A 118 3.80 -11.17 14.25
N LEU A 119 2.50 -10.90 14.34
CA LEU A 119 1.53 -11.79 14.97
C LEU A 119 1.19 -13.01 14.11
N PHE A 120 0.94 -12.81 12.82
CA PHE A 120 0.44 -13.85 11.91
C PHE A 120 1.55 -14.52 11.08
N TYR A 121 2.69 -13.85 10.86
CA TYR A 121 3.79 -14.38 10.06
C TYR A 121 4.98 -14.89 10.89
N SER A 122 4.88 -14.81 12.24
CA SER A 122 5.83 -15.43 13.17
C SER A 122 5.29 -16.74 13.74
N LYS A 123 5.50 -17.84 13.02
CA LYS A 123 5.94 -19.13 13.58
C LYS A 123 6.08 -20.21 12.50
N GLY A 124 7.31 -20.68 12.38
CA GLY A 124 7.66 -21.95 11.75
C GLY A 124 8.97 -22.46 12.35
N ARG A 125 9.08 -22.46 13.69
CA ARG A 125 10.20 -23.12 14.38
C ARG A 125 9.85 -24.60 14.52
N PHE A 126 9.98 -25.32 13.40
CA PHE A 126 10.13 -26.77 13.37
C PHE A 126 11.58 -27.07 12.96
N SER A 127 12.40 -27.33 13.97
CA SER A 127 13.57 -28.22 14.02
C SER A 127 14.35 -27.87 15.27
#